data_AF-X0UF40-F1
#
_entry.id   AF-X0UF40-F1
#
_cell.length_a   1.000
_cell.length_b   1.000
_cell.length_c   1.000
_cell.angle_alpha   90.00
_cell.angle_beta   90.00
_cell.angle_gamma   90.00
#
_symmetry.space_group_name_H-M   'P 1'
#
loop_
_entity.id
_entity.type
_entity.pdbx_description
1 polymer ?
#
loop_
_entity_poly.entity_id
_entity_poly.type
_entity_poly.pdbx_seq_one_letter_code
_entity_poly.pdbx_strand_id
1 'polypeptide(L)'
;KKARADIKSSEPDYYKDMAISHMVTLKTMRRLAPEAWLSYATYTGYSAEMMKTPPKFLSMIPEDALCQWTLTGMARRWPSKIKPMAKHNVGYLHWCNNSTHTEDDFYLERVRDICGNAAAAGFEGLDTYGELPDTKLNAEIFYLAWEAFLWQPEMTIEQFALERLGKICGGGEASRALLEIIPLIRTRKMREEPDNLAKARKLAVAARAVASADGHKRWDGLIEHLDRTQKLIEERVLGTTARKGRKVPVLSLKASDEDPERGWE
;
A
#
# COMPACT_ATOMS: atom_id res chain seq x y z
N LYS A 1 -13.25 -20.36 -23.71
CA LYS A 1 -13.89 -19.64 -24.85
C LYS A 1 -15.42 -19.76 -24.81
N LYS A 2 -16.03 -20.95 -24.94
CA LYS A 2 -17.51 -21.12 -24.89
C LYS A 2 -18.14 -20.53 -23.62
N ALA A 3 -17.67 -20.93 -22.44
CA ALA A 3 -18.20 -20.44 -21.16
C ALA A 3 -18.11 -18.91 -20.98
N ARG A 4 -17.09 -18.25 -21.55
CA ARG A 4 -17.00 -16.77 -21.55
C ARG A 4 -18.04 -16.14 -22.46
N ALA A 5 -18.24 -16.71 -23.66
CA ALA A 5 -19.21 -16.21 -24.64
C ALA A 5 -20.66 -16.31 -24.13
N ASP A 6 -20.93 -17.27 -23.24
CA ASP A 6 -22.24 -17.43 -22.60
C ASP A 6 -22.53 -16.30 -21.57
N ILE A 7 -21.51 -15.61 -21.07
CA ILE A 7 -21.64 -14.40 -20.24
C ILE A 7 -21.81 -13.20 -21.16
N LYS A 8 -23.08 -12.85 -21.44
CA LYS A 8 -23.48 -11.70 -22.27
C LYS A 8 -23.21 -10.36 -21.57
N SER A 9 -21.94 -10.00 -21.38
CA SER A 9 -21.50 -8.69 -20.90
C SER A 9 -20.32 -8.15 -21.72
N SER A 10 -20.19 -6.83 -21.76
CA SER A 10 -19.04 -6.11 -22.35
C SER A 10 -17.84 -6.02 -21.41
N GLU A 11 -17.87 -6.73 -20.28
CA GLU A 11 -16.76 -6.71 -19.33
C GLU A 11 -15.50 -7.37 -19.88
N PRO A 12 -14.31 -6.91 -19.42
CA PRO A 12 -13.05 -7.59 -19.68
C PRO A 12 -13.09 -9.09 -19.38
N ASP A 13 -12.35 -9.87 -20.17
CA ASP A 13 -12.34 -11.33 -20.08
C ASP A 13 -11.88 -11.86 -18.71
N TYR A 14 -11.02 -11.13 -18.00
CA TYR A 14 -10.58 -11.54 -16.67
C TYR A 14 -11.73 -11.58 -15.63
N TYR A 15 -12.74 -10.69 -15.73
CA TYR A 15 -13.91 -10.77 -14.84
C TYR A 15 -14.78 -11.99 -15.17
N LYS A 16 -14.87 -12.36 -16.45
CA LYS A 16 -15.60 -13.55 -16.90
C LYS A 16 -14.91 -14.82 -16.41
N ASP A 17 -13.59 -14.89 -16.54
CA ASP A 17 -12.78 -16.00 -16.01
C ASP A 17 -12.90 -16.12 -14.49
N MET A 18 -12.83 -14.99 -13.78
CA MET A 18 -13.06 -14.93 -12.35
C MET A 18 -14.45 -15.47 -11.99
N ALA A 19 -15.51 -14.99 -12.65
CA ALA A 19 -16.89 -15.43 -12.38
C ALA A 19 -17.06 -16.95 -12.59
N ILE A 20 -16.52 -17.49 -13.69
CA ILE A 20 -16.60 -18.92 -14.01
C ILE A 20 -15.92 -19.75 -12.93
N SER A 21 -14.70 -19.37 -12.55
CA SER A 21 -13.92 -20.10 -11.54
C SER A 21 -14.56 -20.01 -10.14
N HIS A 22 -14.92 -18.80 -9.70
CA HIS A 22 -15.42 -18.57 -8.34
C HIS A 22 -16.85 -19.07 -8.14
N MET A 23 -17.71 -19.02 -9.17
CA MET A 23 -19.07 -19.55 -9.07
C MET A 23 -19.08 -21.03 -8.69
N VAL A 24 -18.18 -21.84 -9.25
CA VAL A 24 -18.08 -23.27 -8.93
C VAL A 24 -17.34 -23.48 -7.61
N THR A 25 -16.18 -22.81 -7.47
CA THR A 25 -15.29 -23.02 -6.33
C THR A 25 -15.94 -22.57 -5.02
N LEU A 26 -16.48 -21.35 -4.95
CA LEU A 26 -17.07 -20.83 -3.71
C LEU A 26 -18.35 -21.57 -3.31
N LYS A 27 -19.19 -21.98 -4.27
CA LYS A 27 -20.35 -22.83 -3.98
C LYS A 27 -19.94 -24.19 -3.40
N THR A 28 -18.87 -24.77 -3.95
CA THR A 28 -18.32 -26.04 -3.44
C THR A 28 -17.74 -25.87 -2.06
N MET A 29 -16.94 -24.83 -1.83
CA MET A 29 -16.36 -24.51 -0.52
C MET A 29 -17.45 -24.25 0.52
N ARG A 30 -18.50 -23.49 0.18
CA ARG A 30 -19.63 -23.23 1.09
C ARG A 30 -20.34 -24.51 1.52
N ARG A 31 -20.52 -25.47 0.61
CA ARG A 31 -21.09 -26.79 0.97
C ARG A 31 -20.19 -27.58 1.92
N LEU A 32 -18.88 -27.50 1.75
CA LEU A 32 -17.90 -28.25 2.56
C LEU A 32 -17.61 -27.56 3.91
N ALA A 33 -17.69 -26.24 3.96
CA ALA A 33 -17.43 -25.42 5.14
C ALA A 33 -18.45 -24.28 5.24
N PRO A 34 -19.68 -24.56 5.74
CA PRO A 34 -20.76 -23.58 5.82
C PRO A 34 -20.44 -22.34 6.64
N GLU A 35 -19.54 -22.44 7.62
CA GLU A 35 -19.14 -21.36 8.52
C GLU A 35 -17.94 -20.54 8.00
N ALA A 36 -17.30 -20.95 6.90
CA ALA A 36 -16.09 -20.28 6.43
C ALA A 36 -16.42 -18.89 5.84
N TRP A 37 -15.57 -17.90 6.11
CA TRP A 37 -15.62 -16.66 5.35
C TRP A 37 -14.94 -16.89 4.01
N LEU A 38 -15.69 -16.66 2.93
CA LEU A 38 -15.21 -16.83 1.57
C LEU A 38 -15.00 -15.45 0.98
N SER A 39 -13.77 -15.15 0.56
CA SER A 39 -13.45 -13.89 -0.11
C SER A 39 -12.84 -14.14 -1.48
N TYR A 40 -12.90 -13.12 -2.33
CA TYR A 40 -12.23 -13.12 -3.64
C TYR A 40 -11.76 -11.72 -3.99
N ALA A 41 -10.56 -11.62 -4.57
CA ALA A 41 -9.99 -10.36 -5.02
C ALA A 41 -10.29 -10.11 -6.49
N THR A 42 -10.80 -8.92 -6.79
CA THR A 42 -11.03 -8.49 -8.17
C THR A 42 -9.73 -8.07 -8.86
N TYR A 43 -8.67 -7.78 -8.08
CA TYR A 43 -7.42 -7.15 -8.53
C TYR A 43 -7.61 -5.83 -9.29
N THR A 44 -8.78 -5.21 -9.13
CA THR A 44 -9.19 -3.98 -9.79
C THR A 44 -9.95 -3.07 -8.82
N GLY A 45 -9.87 -1.76 -9.05
CA GLY A 45 -10.76 -0.82 -8.40
C GLY A 45 -12.17 -0.87 -8.99
N TYR A 46 -12.99 0.10 -8.61
CA TYR A 46 -14.33 0.31 -9.17
C TYR A 46 -14.51 1.76 -9.60
N SER A 47 -15.50 2.01 -10.46
CA SER A 47 -15.74 3.32 -11.06
C SER A 47 -17.21 3.74 -10.93
N ALA A 48 -17.49 5.02 -11.20
CA ALA A 48 -18.86 5.52 -11.27
C ALA A 48 -19.68 4.82 -12.36
N GLU A 49 -19.03 4.40 -13.45
CA GLU A 49 -19.70 3.68 -14.54
C GLU A 49 -20.11 2.28 -14.12
N MET A 50 -19.22 1.57 -13.40
CA MET A 50 -19.57 0.28 -12.80
C MET A 50 -20.73 0.43 -11.82
N MET A 51 -20.77 1.50 -11.02
CA MET A 51 -21.88 1.73 -10.08
C MET A 51 -23.24 1.91 -10.79
N LYS A 52 -23.25 2.50 -12.00
CA LYS A 52 -24.47 2.61 -12.82
C LYS A 52 -24.84 1.28 -13.47
N THR A 53 -23.84 0.54 -13.93
CA THR A 53 -23.99 -0.74 -14.62
C THR A 53 -23.10 -1.78 -13.93
N PRO A 54 -23.56 -2.38 -12.81
CA PRO A 54 -22.74 -3.29 -12.02
C PRO A 54 -22.23 -4.47 -12.84
N PRO A 55 -20.96 -4.89 -12.65
CA PRO A 55 -20.42 -6.05 -13.35
C PRO A 55 -21.24 -7.31 -13.11
N LYS A 56 -21.43 -8.10 -14.17
CA LYS A 56 -22.24 -9.31 -14.17
C LYS A 56 -21.72 -10.36 -13.19
N PHE A 57 -20.40 -10.42 -12.98
CA PHE A 57 -19.81 -11.37 -12.04
C PHE A 57 -20.39 -11.26 -10.63
N LEU A 58 -20.79 -10.05 -10.19
CA LEU A 58 -21.39 -9.83 -8.87
C LEU A 58 -22.69 -10.60 -8.68
N SER A 59 -23.42 -10.87 -9.77
CA SER A 59 -24.65 -11.68 -9.74
C SER A 59 -24.42 -13.18 -9.90
N MET A 60 -23.21 -13.60 -10.24
CA MET A 60 -22.85 -15.00 -10.51
C MET A 60 -22.15 -15.66 -9.33
N ILE A 61 -21.34 -14.88 -8.62
CA ILE A 61 -20.65 -15.30 -7.39
C ILE A 61 -21.66 -15.30 -6.23
N PRO A 62 -21.58 -16.26 -5.28
CA PRO A 62 -22.45 -16.27 -4.11
C PRO A 62 -22.48 -14.92 -3.39
N GLU A 63 -23.68 -14.44 -3.05
CA GLU A 63 -23.88 -13.09 -2.49
C GLU A 63 -23.26 -12.91 -1.09
N ASP A 64 -23.02 -13.99 -0.37
CA ASP A 64 -22.40 -14.03 0.95
C ASP A 64 -20.86 -14.03 0.90
N ALA A 65 -20.27 -14.06 -0.30
CA ALA A 65 -18.82 -13.95 -0.46
C ALA A 65 -18.37 -12.49 -0.36
N LEU A 66 -17.24 -12.26 0.34
CA LEU A 66 -16.63 -10.95 0.52
C LEU A 66 -15.88 -10.53 -0.75
N CYS A 67 -16.39 -9.52 -1.46
CA CYS A 67 -15.72 -8.96 -2.63
C CYS A 67 -14.60 -8.01 -2.20
N GLN A 68 -13.36 -8.35 -2.54
CA GLN A 68 -12.19 -7.52 -2.25
C GLN A 68 -11.86 -6.63 -3.46
N TRP A 69 -12.11 -5.33 -3.34
CA TRP A 69 -11.80 -4.33 -4.37
C TRP A 69 -10.39 -3.79 -4.21
N THR A 70 -9.56 -3.78 -5.25
CA THR A 70 -8.21 -3.23 -5.15
C THR A 70 -8.22 -1.71 -5.11
N LEU A 71 -7.96 -1.14 -3.93
CA LEU A 71 -8.03 0.30 -3.67
C LEU A 71 -6.69 1.01 -3.84
N THR A 72 -5.60 0.30 -4.15
CA THR A 72 -4.24 0.87 -4.18
C THR A 72 -4.13 2.11 -5.09
N GLY A 73 -4.76 2.06 -6.27
CA GLY A 73 -4.84 3.22 -7.17
C GLY A 73 -5.85 4.29 -6.70
N MET A 74 -6.97 3.86 -6.14
CA MET A 74 -8.07 4.72 -5.68
C MET A 74 -7.69 5.54 -4.45
N ALA A 75 -6.87 4.99 -3.55
CA ALA A 75 -6.43 5.64 -2.31
C ALA A 75 -5.71 6.98 -2.56
N ARG A 76 -5.12 7.18 -3.75
CA ARG A 76 -4.46 8.45 -4.11
C ARG A 76 -5.45 9.57 -4.43
N ARG A 77 -6.64 9.22 -4.92
CA ARG A 77 -7.68 10.16 -5.38
C ARG A 77 -9.03 9.51 -5.12
N TRP A 78 -9.46 9.48 -3.86
CA TRP A 78 -10.69 8.79 -3.49
C TRP A 78 -11.93 9.53 -4.05
N PRO A 79 -12.73 8.88 -4.90
CA PRO A 79 -13.97 9.44 -5.41
C PRO A 79 -15.09 9.31 -4.37
N SER A 80 -15.28 10.31 -3.51
CA SER A 80 -16.22 10.28 -2.37
C SER A 80 -17.68 9.91 -2.69
N LYS A 81 -18.10 10.04 -3.95
CA LYS A 81 -19.48 9.78 -4.39
C LYS A 81 -19.72 8.37 -4.91
N ILE A 82 -18.69 7.53 -5.08
CA ILE A 82 -18.88 6.15 -5.55
C ILE A 82 -18.81 5.17 -4.40
N LYS A 83 -19.70 4.18 -4.43
CA LYS A 83 -19.80 3.12 -3.45
C LYS A 83 -19.49 1.77 -4.11
N PRO A 84 -18.93 0.81 -3.36
CA PRO A 84 -18.75 -0.53 -3.89
C PRO A 84 -20.13 -1.21 -4.05
N MET A 85 -20.22 -2.18 -4.96
CA MET A 85 -21.52 -2.67 -5.47
C MET A 85 -21.87 -4.09 -5.05
N ALA A 86 -20.93 -4.84 -4.47
CA ALA A 86 -21.24 -6.18 -3.97
C ALA A 86 -22.10 -6.07 -2.71
N LYS A 87 -22.71 -7.18 -2.28
CA LYS A 87 -23.43 -7.22 -1.01
C LYS A 87 -22.45 -7.04 0.16
N HIS A 88 -21.32 -7.74 0.10
CA HIS A 88 -20.23 -7.61 1.06
C HIS A 88 -18.95 -7.11 0.43
N ASN A 89 -18.38 -6.03 0.97
CA ASN A 89 -17.25 -5.34 0.36
C ASN A 89 -16.11 -5.12 1.34
N VAL A 90 -14.92 -5.55 0.93
CA VAL A 90 -13.65 -5.28 1.61
C VAL A 90 -12.74 -4.54 0.63
N GLY A 91 -11.98 -3.56 1.13
CA GLY A 91 -10.97 -2.89 0.31
C GLY A 91 -9.63 -3.62 0.41
N TYR A 92 -8.87 -3.70 -0.68
CA TYR A 92 -7.61 -4.44 -0.74
C TYR A 92 -6.45 -3.55 -1.20
N LEU A 93 -5.35 -3.54 -0.44
CA LEU A 93 -4.21 -2.65 -0.65
C LEU A 93 -2.88 -3.42 -0.76
N HIS A 94 -1.96 -2.85 -1.53
CA HIS A 94 -0.61 -3.39 -1.76
C HIS A 94 0.43 -2.38 -1.28
N TRP A 95 0.57 -2.26 0.04
CA TRP A 95 1.57 -1.42 0.70
C TRP A 95 2.51 -2.28 1.54
N CYS A 96 3.71 -1.78 1.80
CA CYS A 96 4.75 -2.52 2.52
C CYS A 96 5.06 -3.88 1.86
N ASN A 97 5.25 -3.90 0.55
CA ASN A 97 5.67 -5.10 -0.18
C ASN A 97 6.63 -4.78 -1.34
N ASN A 98 7.38 -5.79 -1.76
CA ASN A 98 8.39 -5.66 -2.80
C ASN A 98 7.76 -5.64 -4.20
N SER A 99 6.64 -6.34 -4.39
CA SER A 99 5.96 -6.46 -5.69
C SER A 99 5.52 -5.12 -6.28
N THR A 100 5.22 -4.13 -5.43
CA THR A 100 4.83 -2.77 -5.83
C THR A 100 5.90 -1.73 -5.53
N HIS A 101 7.10 -2.15 -5.11
CA HIS A 101 8.22 -1.29 -4.72
C HIS A 101 7.84 -0.29 -3.62
N THR A 102 7.15 -0.77 -2.59
CA THR A 102 6.61 0.03 -1.47
C THR A 102 7.27 -0.29 -0.13
N GLU A 103 8.34 -1.08 -0.14
CA GLU A 103 8.95 -1.66 1.05
C GLU A 103 9.62 -0.65 1.99
N ASP A 104 9.98 0.54 1.51
CA ASP A 104 10.66 1.58 2.29
C ASP A 104 9.82 2.86 2.44
N ASP A 105 8.56 2.83 2.01
CA ASP A 105 7.65 3.99 2.11
C ASP A 105 6.91 3.96 3.47
N PHE A 106 6.50 5.15 3.92
CA PHE A 106 5.67 5.32 5.12
C PHE A 106 4.25 5.70 4.72
N TYR A 107 3.25 5.05 5.33
CA TYR A 107 1.84 5.17 4.93
C TYR A 107 0.93 5.83 5.96
N LEU A 108 1.44 6.32 7.09
CA LEU A 108 0.62 6.74 8.25
C LEU A 108 -0.60 7.60 7.88
N GLU A 109 -0.41 8.74 7.22
CA GLU A 109 -1.51 9.61 6.79
C GLU A 109 -2.46 8.91 5.82
N ARG A 110 -1.90 8.14 4.88
CA ARG A 110 -2.68 7.41 3.88
C ARG A 110 -3.51 6.30 4.50
N VAL A 111 -3.03 5.66 5.58
CA VAL A 111 -3.80 4.66 6.32
C VAL A 111 -5.01 5.31 6.99
N ARG A 112 -4.82 6.43 7.71
CA ARG A 112 -5.95 7.18 8.30
C ARG A 112 -6.97 7.54 7.22
N ASP A 113 -6.50 8.14 6.13
CA ASP A 113 -7.38 8.64 5.08
C ASP A 113 -8.14 7.50 4.39
N ILE A 114 -7.48 6.37 4.09
CA ILE A 114 -8.15 5.24 3.44
C ILE A 114 -9.15 4.54 4.37
N CYS A 115 -8.84 4.40 5.66
CA CYS A 115 -9.77 3.81 6.63
C CYS A 115 -11.03 4.68 6.76
N GLY A 116 -10.86 5.99 6.92
CA GLY A 116 -11.98 6.94 6.98
C GLY A 116 -12.81 6.95 5.68
N ASN A 117 -12.13 6.98 4.52
CA ASN A 117 -12.81 6.96 3.22
C ASN A 117 -13.57 5.66 2.96
N ALA A 118 -13.00 4.52 3.34
CA ALA A 118 -13.62 3.21 3.17
C ALA A 118 -14.84 3.05 4.09
N ALA A 119 -14.73 3.45 5.36
CA ALA A 119 -15.85 3.47 6.29
C ALA A 119 -16.99 4.37 5.76
N ALA A 120 -16.67 5.58 5.28
CA ALA A 120 -17.65 6.49 4.70
C ALA A 120 -18.32 5.95 3.42
N ALA A 121 -17.60 5.15 2.64
CA ALA A 121 -18.13 4.51 1.44
C ALA A 121 -18.96 3.23 1.73
N GLY A 122 -18.95 2.74 2.97
CA GLY A 122 -19.70 1.56 3.40
C GLY A 122 -18.96 0.24 3.18
N PHE A 123 -17.62 0.25 3.20
CA PHE A 123 -16.84 -0.99 3.29
C PHE A 123 -16.98 -1.62 4.67
N GLU A 124 -16.98 -2.95 4.72
CA GLU A 124 -17.03 -3.74 5.96
C GLU A 124 -15.64 -3.90 6.60
N GLY A 125 -14.59 -3.64 5.82
CA GLY A 125 -13.22 -3.69 6.29
C GLY A 125 -12.23 -3.40 5.19
N LEU A 126 -10.95 -3.42 5.56
CA LEU A 126 -9.83 -3.37 4.64
C LEU A 126 -8.88 -4.53 4.90
N ASP A 127 -8.29 -5.02 3.84
CA ASP A 127 -7.25 -6.04 3.79
C ASP A 127 -6.01 -5.45 3.09
N THR A 128 -4.85 -5.96 3.43
CA THR A 128 -3.57 -5.51 2.89
C THR A 128 -2.63 -6.67 2.64
N TYR A 129 -2.03 -6.68 1.46
CA TYR A 129 -0.91 -7.55 1.14
C TYR A 129 0.40 -6.88 1.52
N GLY A 130 0.85 -7.14 2.75
CA GLY A 130 2.15 -6.73 3.26
C GLY A 130 3.11 -7.92 3.35
N GLU A 131 4.36 -7.74 2.91
CA GLU A 131 5.40 -8.78 2.91
C GLU A 131 6.47 -8.54 3.97
N LEU A 132 6.40 -7.41 4.68
CA LEU A 132 7.48 -6.97 5.56
C LEU A 132 7.25 -7.36 7.01
N PRO A 133 8.30 -7.81 7.72
CA PRO A 133 8.21 -8.04 9.16
C PRO A 133 8.09 -6.72 9.93
N ASP A 134 7.47 -6.79 11.10
CA ASP A 134 7.36 -5.69 12.08
C ASP A 134 8.73 -5.23 12.63
N THR A 135 9.81 -5.96 12.37
CA THR A 135 11.17 -5.50 12.67
C THR A 135 11.59 -4.28 11.83
N LYS A 136 10.86 -3.98 10.74
CA LYS A 136 11.03 -2.75 9.97
C LYS A 136 10.09 -1.67 10.50
N LEU A 137 10.64 -0.53 10.93
CA LEU A 137 9.87 0.54 11.56
C LEU A 137 8.69 1.06 10.71
N ASN A 138 8.85 1.17 9.38
CA ASN A 138 7.76 1.61 8.51
C ASN A 138 6.61 0.60 8.45
N ALA A 139 6.93 -0.71 8.48
CA ALA A 139 5.93 -1.78 8.54
C ALA A 139 5.26 -1.86 9.91
N GLU A 140 6.02 -1.73 11.01
CA GLU A 140 5.46 -1.67 12.37
C GLU A 140 4.47 -0.51 12.53
N ILE A 141 4.85 0.70 12.10
CA ILE A 141 3.97 1.88 12.12
C ILE A 141 2.75 1.65 11.23
N PHE A 142 2.93 1.04 10.06
CA PHE A 142 1.84 0.70 9.17
C PHE A 142 0.84 -0.24 9.86
N TYR A 143 1.28 -1.35 10.44
CA TYR A 143 0.39 -2.31 11.11
C TYR A 143 -0.33 -1.73 12.32
N LEU A 144 0.36 -0.93 13.14
CA LEU A 144 -0.27 -0.24 14.27
C LEU A 144 -1.30 0.78 13.81
N ALA A 145 -0.99 1.57 12.78
CA ALA A 145 -1.93 2.52 12.20
C ALA A 145 -3.12 1.80 11.56
N TRP A 146 -2.86 0.68 10.89
CA TRP A 146 -3.86 -0.14 10.21
C TRP A 146 -4.89 -0.66 11.21
N GLU A 147 -4.43 -1.29 12.30
CA GLU A 147 -5.29 -1.73 13.39
C GLU A 147 -6.07 -0.56 14.00
N ALA A 148 -5.38 0.52 14.38
CA ALA A 148 -6.00 1.63 15.10
C ALA A 148 -7.09 2.34 14.28
N PHE A 149 -6.81 2.68 13.03
CA PHE A 149 -7.76 3.40 12.18
C PHE A 149 -8.85 2.51 11.60
N LEU A 150 -8.67 1.19 11.54
CA LEU A 150 -9.78 0.27 11.22
C LEU A 150 -10.80 0.21 12.36
N TRP A 151 -10.34 0.15 13.61
CA TRP A 151 -11.23 0.14 14.77
C TRP A 151 -11.82 1.50 15.09
N GLN A 152 -11.08 2.57 14.82
CA GLN A 152 -11.48 3.94 15.11
C GLN A 152 -11.15 4.89 13.94
N PRO A 153 -11.97 4.90 12.86
CA PRO A 153 -11.69 5.68 11.66
C PRO A 153 -11.59 7.20 11.87
N GLU A 154 -12.17 7.72 12.95
CA GLU A 154 -12.12 9.12 13.34
C GLU A 154 -10.92 9.51 14.21
N MET A 155 -10.09 8.54 14.63
CA MET A 155 -8.89 8.80 15.42
C MET A 155 -7.96 9.75 14.67
N THR A 156 -7.41 10.76 15.37
CA THR A 156 -6.43 11.67 14.77
C THR A 156 -5.01 11.09 14.79
N ILE A 157 -4.12 11.62 13.96
CA ILE A 157 -2.71 11.19 13.93
C ILE A 157 -2.02 11.52 15.27
N GLU A 158 -2.39 12.63 15.90
CA GLU A 158 -1.86 13.06 17.19
C GLU A 158 -2.30 12.11 18.31
N GLN A 159 -3.58 11.69 18.31
CA GLN A 159 -4.08 10.67 19.23
C GLN A 159 -3.37 9.34 19.01
N PHE A 160 -3.25 8.90 17.76
CA PHE A 160 -2.49 7.70 17.40
C PHE A 160 -1.03 7.76 17.90
N ALA A 161 -0.36 8.88 17.70
CA ALA A 161 1.03 9.06 18.13
C ALA A 161 1.18 9.00 19.65
N LEU A 162 0.22 9.55 20.40
CA LEU A 162 0.24 9.52 21.86
C LEU A 162 -0.06 8.11 22.39
N GLU A 163 -1.13 7.48 21.91
CA GLU A 163 -1.67 6.25 22.49
C GLU A 163 -1.01 4.96 21.98
N ARG A 164 -0.53 4.97 20.73
CA ARG A 164 0.06 3.79 20.07
C ARG A 164 1.56 3.97 19.90
N LEU A 165 2.01 5.00 19.18
CA LEU A 165 3.45 5.19 18.92
C LEU A 165 4.24 5.49 20.20
N GLY A 166 3.66 6.20 21.17
CA GLY A 166 4.32 6.51 22.45
C GLY A 166 4.81 5.25 23.17
N LYS A 167 4.05 4.16 23.10
CA LYS A 167 4.39 2.87 23.73
C LYS A 167 5.63 2.23 23.11
N ILE A 168 5.78 2.31 21.78
CA ILE A 168 6.90 1.69 21.08
C ILE A 168 8.11 2.62 20.93
N CYS A 169 7.91 3.95 20.91
CA CYS A 169 8.96 4.94 20.72
C CYS A 169 9.63 5.37 22.03
N GLY A 170 9.17 4.85 23.18
CA GLY A 170 9.72 5.19 24.49
C GLY A 170 9.24 6.52 25.06
N GLY A 171 7.99 6.91 24.77
CA GLY A 171 7.34 8.09 25.35
C GLY A 171 6.67 9.01 24.33
N GLY A 172 5.76 9.87 24.82
CA GLY A 172 4.97 10.78 23.99
C GLY A 172 5.77 11.90 23.33
N GLU A 173 6.87 12.37 23.96
CA GLU A 173 7.76 13.36 23.34
C GLU A 173 8.51 12.75 22.14
N ALA A 174 9.11 11.57 22.34
CA ALA A 174 9.79 10.85 21.28
C ALA A 174 8.83 10.52 20.13
N SER A 175 7.61 10.03 20.40
CA SER A 175 6.68 9.66 19.33
C SER A 175 6.21 10.84 18.48
N ARG A 176 6.13 12.06 19.05
CA ARG A 176 5.81 13.26 18.26
C ARG A 176 6.86 13.56 17.20
N ALA A 177 8.14 13.24 17.46
CA ALA A 177 9.19 13.43 16.46
C ALA A 177 8.94 12.59 15.20
N LEU A 178 8.29 11.42 15.29
CA LEU A 178 7.91 10.66 14.10
C LEU A 178 6.92 11.41 13.20
N LEU A 179 6.03 12.23 13.78
CA LEU A 179 5.10 13.04 13.00
C LEU A 179 5.82 14.12 12.18
N GLU A 180 6.97 14.58 12.66
CA GLU A 180 7.83 15.51 11.92
C GLU A 180 8.76 14.80 10.92
N ILE A 181 9.24 13.60 11.27
CA ILE A 181 10.17 12.83 10.44
C ILE A 181 9.47 12.21 9.25
N ILE A 182 8.30 11.56 9.45
CA ILE A 182 7.61 10.80 8.39
C ILE A 182 7.39 11.64 7.13
N PRO A 183 6.87 12.88 7.18
CA PRO A 183 6.70 13.72 5.99
C PRO A 183 7.99 13.98 5.20
N LEU A 184 9.16 13.98 5.87
CA LEU A 184 10.47 14.20 5.25
C LEU A 184 10.97 12.96 4.51
N ILE A 185 10.59 11.76 4.96
CA ILE A 185 11.12 10.49 4.43
C ILE A 185 10.05 9.56 3.86
N ARG A 186 8.83 10.09 3.69
CA ARG A 186 7.61 9.32 3.37
C ARG A 186 7.75 8.43 2.14
N THR A 187 8.45 8.95 1.13
CA THR A 187 8.71 8.25 -0.12
C THR A 187 10.20 8.24 -0.40
N ARG A 188 10.66 7.31 -1.24
CA ARG A 188 12.04 7.32 -1.74
C ARG A 188 12.48 8.70 -2.25
N LYS A 189 11.66 9.39 -3.04
CA LYS A 189 11.97 10.73 -3.56
C LYS A 189 12.23 11.73 -2.43
N MET A 190 11.39 11.73 -1.39
CA MET A 190 11.52 12.66 -0.27
C MET A 190 12.73 12.32 0.59
N ARG A 191 12.97 11.03 0.83
CA ARG A 191 14.10 10.53 1.63
C ARG A 191 15.46 10.72 0.94
N GLU A 192 15.51 10.72 -0.39
CA GLU A 192 16.73 10.98 -1.16
C GLU A 192 17.07 12.48 -1.28
N GLU A 193 16.23 13.39 -0.76
CA GLU A 193 16.53 14.82 -0.68
C GLU A 193 17.49 15.11 0.49
N PRO A 194 18.70 15.67 0.25
CA PRO A 194 19.71 15.87 1.29
C PRO A 194 19.21 16.65 2.52
N ASP A 195 18.46 17.73 2.31
CA ASP A 195 17.95 18.56 3.41
C ASP A 195 16.92 17.81 4.27
N ASN A 196 16.05 17.03 3.62
CA ASN A 196 15.08 16.20 4.33
C ASN A 196 15.79 15.12 5.14
N LEU A 197 16.78 14.46 4.56
CA LEU A 197 17.52 13.37 5.20
C LEU A 197 18.31 13.88 6.41
N ALA A 198 19.02 15.00 6.26
CA ALA A 198 19.76 15.65 7.34
C ALA A 198 18.83 16.08 8.48
N LYS A 199 17.68 16.69 8.16
CA LYS A 199 16.67 17.10 9.15
C LYS A 199 16.05 15.89 9.85
N ALA A 200 15.64 14.86 9.12
CA ALA A 200 15.07 13.63 9.67
C ALA A 200 16.05 12.95 10.63
N ARG A 201 17.34 12.87 10.26
CA ARG A 201 18.39 12.31 11.11
C ARG A 201 18.57 13.12 12.40
N LYS A 202 18.64 14.45 12.31
CA LYS A 202 18.76 15.33 13.49
C LYS A 202 17.59 15.11 14.46
N LEU A 203 16.37 15.04 13.94
CA LEU A 203 15.16 14.78 14.72
C LEU A 203 15.20 13.38 15.36
N ALA A 204 15.61 12.35 14.61
CA ALA A 204 15.71 10.99 15.12
C ALA A 204 16.72 10.87 16.28
N VAL A 205 17.89 11.53 16.17
CA VAL A 205 18.90 11.57 17.24
C VAL A 205 18.40 12.32 18.48
N ALA A 206 17.69 13.43 18.30
CA ALA A 206 17.09 14.17 19.42
C ALA A 206 16.03 13.33 20.14
N ALA A 207 15.14 12.68 19.38
CA ALA A 207 14.12 11.79 19.92
C ALA A 207 14.72 10.58 20.64
N ARG A 208 15.79 10.01 20.08
CA ARG A 208 16.57 8.92 20.71
C ARG A 208 17.09 9.27 22.10
N ALA A 209 17.48 10.54 22.32
CA ALA A 209 18.04 11.02 23.58
C ALA A 209 16.99 11.17 24.69
N VAL A 210 15.74 11.47 24.34
CA VAL A 210 14.63 11.64 25.29
C VAL A 210 13.77 10.38 25.44
N ALA A 211 13.92 9.40 24.54
CA ALA A 211 13.21 8.13 24.60
C ALA A 211 13.63 7.27 25.80
N SER A 212 12.68 6.56 26.39
CA SER A 212 12.95 5.47 27.33
C SER A 212 13.66 4.30 26.64
N ALA A 213 14.27 3.42 27.44
CA ALA A 213 15.07 2.30 26.96
C ALA A 213 14.32 1.40 25.95
N ASP A 214 13.02 1.19 26.12
CA ASP A 214 12.21 0.34 25.24
C ASP A 214 12.10 0.89 23.80
N GLY A 215 12.25 2.21 23.64
CA GLY A 215 12.24 2.89 22.33
C GLY A 215 13.59 2.91 21.62
N HIS A 216 14.69 2.69 22.35
CA HIS A 216 16.06 2.89 21.86
C HIS A 216 16.34 2.10 20.59
N LYS A 217 15.99 0.80 20.57
CA LYS A 217 16.21 -0.08 19.41
C LYS A 217 15.56 0.44 18.12
N ARG A 218 14.36 1.01 18.20
CA ARG A 218 13.62 1.52 17.03
C ARG A 218 14.24 2.79 16.48
N TRP A 219 14.61 3.70 17.38
CA TRP A 219 15.32 4.92 17.02
C TRP A 219 16.71 4.62 16.44
N ASP A 220 17.46 3.69 17.03
CA ASP A 220 18.76 3.24 16.51
C ASP A 220 18.60 2.65 15.10
N GLY A 221 17.59 1.79 14.89
CA GLY A 221 17.28 1.24 13.58
C GLY A 221 16.88 2.28 12.53
N LEU A 222 16.13 3.31 12.93
CA LEU A 222 15.79 4.44 12.05
C LEU A 222 17.03 5.25 11.68
N ILE A 223 17.86 5.61 12.66
CA ILE A 223 19.11 6.36 12.43
C ILE A 223 20.02 5.59 11.47
N GLU A 224 20.19 4.29 11.70
CA GLU A 224 20.99 3.44 10.82
C GLU A 224 20.42 3.37 9.39
N HIS A 225 19.10 3.31 9.24
CA HIS A 225 18.45 3.36 7.92
C HIS A 225 18.71 4.69 7.20
N LEU A 226 18.63 5.82 7.91
CA LEU A 226 18.92 7.14 7.35
C LEU A 226 20.40 7.26 6.96
N ASP A 227 21.31 6.78 7.80
CA ASP A 227 22.76 6.78 7.53
C ASP A 227 23.12 5.92 6.30
N ARG A 228 22.53 4.72 6.18
CA ARG A 228 22.70 3.89 4.97
C ARG A 228 22.18 4.59 3.72
N THR A 229 21.04 5.27 3.82
CA THR A 229 20.46 6.00 2.69
C THR A 229 21.37 7.15 2.24
N GLN A 230 21.93 7.91 3.19
CA GLN A 230 22.89 8.99 2.91
C GLN A 230 24.10 8.46 2.14
N LYS A 231 24.71 7.36 2.62
CA LYS A 231 25.86 6.73 1.97
C LYS A 231 25.55 6.29 0.53
N LEU A 232 24.40 5.67 0.29
CA LEU A 232 23.99 5.24 -1.05
C LEU A 232 23.80 6.41 -2.02
N ILE A 233 23.33 7.56 -1.54
CA ILE A 233 23.20 8.78 -2.35
C ILE A 233 24.58 9.31 -2.72
N GLU A 234 25.49 9.41 -1.75
CA GLU A 234 26.87 9.86 -1.95
C GLU A 234 27.61 8.99 -2.97
N GLU A 235 27.53 7.67 -2.85
CA GLU A 235 28.11 6.72 -3.81
C GLU A 235 27.54 6.91 -5.22
N ARG A 236 26.23 7.16 -5.35
CA ARG A 236 25.57 7.40 -6.64
C ARG A 236 26.02 8.71 -7.27
N VAL A 237 26.19 9.77 -6.48
CA VAL A 237 26.69 11.07 -6.94
C VAL A 237 28.15 10.95 -7.40
N LEU A 238 29.00 10.27 -6.62
CA LEU A 238 30.39 9.99 -6.98
C LEU A 238 30.49 9.17 -8.27
N GLY A 239 29.72 8.09 -8.39
CA GLY A 239 29.70 7.24 -9.58
C GLY A 239 29.22 7.98 -10.83
N THR A 240 28.22 8.85 -10.71
CA THR A 240 27.74 9.69 -11.81
C THR A 240 28.80 10.71 -12.26
N THR A 241 29.53 11.28 -11.30
CA THR A 241 30.62 12.23 -11.57
C THR A 241 31.80 11.55 -12.27
N ALA A 242 32.18 10.35 -11.80
CA ALA A 242 33.22 9.53 -12.42
C ALA A 242 32.87 9.10 -13.86
N ARG A 243 31.60 8.80 -14.15
CA ARG A 243 31.12 8.48 -15.51
C ARG A 243 31.12 9.70 -16.44
N LYS A 244 30.73 10.88 -15.96
CA LYS A 244 30.82 12.12 -16.75
C LYS A 244 32.27 12.49 -17.11
N GLY A 245 33.25 12.09 -16.29
CA GLY A 245 34.68 12.26 -16.56
C GLY A 245 35.28 11.27 -17.58
N ARG A 246 34.60 10.16 -17.90
CA ARG A 246 35.03 9.18 -18.91
C ARG A 246 34.17 9.32 -20.17
N LYS A 247 34.66 10.03 -21.19
CA LYS A 247 34.13 9.89 -22.55
C LYS A 247 34.53 8.51 -23.09
N VAL A 248 33.67 7.52 -22.92
CA VAL A 248 33.81 6.23 -23.61
C VAL A 248 33.16 6.38 -24.98
N PRO A 249 33.89 6.16 -26.10
CA PRO A 249 33.27 6.16 -27.42
C PRO A 249 32.25 5.03 -27.49
N VAL A 250 30.98 5.40 -27.69
CA VAL A 250 29.90 4.45 -27.91
C VAL A 250 30.02 3.97 -29.35
N LEU A 251 30.43 2.70 -29.53
CA LEU A 251 30.24 2.01 -30.80
C LEU A 251 28.74 1.89 -31.05
N SER A 252 28.28 2.46 -32.17
CA SER A 252 26.88 2.40 -32.61
C SER A 252 26.54 0.97 -33.03
N LEU A 253 26.02 0.19 -32.09
CA LEU A 253 25.28 -1.02 -32.42
C LEU A 253 23.92 -0.60 -33.01
N LYS A 254 23.68 -0.92 -34.29
CA LYS A 254 22.34 -0.88 -34.87
C LYS A 254 21.49 -1.89 -34.11
N ALA A 255 20.58 -1.40 -33.28
CA ALA A 255 19.56 -2.25 -32.66
C ALA A 255 18.62 -2.76 -33.75
N SER A 256 18.41 -4.07 -33.74
CA SER A 256 17.38 -4.78 -34.50
C SER A 256 15.99 -4.28 -34.11
N ASP A 257 15.11 -4.23 -35.10
CA ASP A 257 13.71 -3.82 -34.99
C ASP A 257 12.96 -4.65 -33.94
N GLU A 258 12.63 -4.03 -32.81
CA GLU A 258 11.50 -4.43 -31.98
C GLU A 258 10.60 -3.21 -31.78
N ASP A 259 9.42 -3.31 -32.38
CA ASP A 259 8.37 -2.31 -32.48
C ASP A 259 7.75 -2.01 -31.10
N PRO A 260 7.87 -0.77 -30.58
CA PRO A 260 7.32 -0.36 -29.29
C PRO A 260 5.77 -0.28 -29.25
N GLU A 261 5.09 -0.41 -30.39
CA GLU A 261 3.62 -0.22 -30.45
C GLU A 261 2.80 -1.45 -30.05
N ARG A 262 3.42 -2.60 -29.76
CA ARG A 262 2.71 -3.72 -29.12
C ARG A 262 2.55 -3.49 -27.62
N GLY A 263 1.59 -2.61 -27.29
CA GLY A 263 0.97 -2.59 -25.97
C GLY A 263 0.37 -3.96 -25.64
N TRP A 264 0.46 -4.34 -24.38
CA TRP A 264 -0.17 -5.56 -23.86
C TRP A 264 -1.70 -5.36 -23.89
N GLU A 265 -2.35 -5.92 -24.91
CA GLU A 265 -3.80 -6.17 -24.94
C GLU A 265 -4.18 -7.42 -24.12
#